data_AF-A0A418N2L7-F1
#
_entry.id   AF-A0A418N2L7-F1
#
_cell.length_a   1.000
_cell.length_b   1.000
_cell.length_c   1.000
_cell.angle_alpha   90.00
_cell.angle_beta   90.00
_cell.angle_gamma   90.00
#
_symmetry.space_group_name_H-M   'P 1'
#
loop_
_entity.id
_entity.type
_entity.pdbx_description
1 polymer ?
#
loop_
_entity_poly.entity_id
_entity_poly.type
_entity_poly.pdbx_seq_one_letter_code
_entity_poly.pdbx_strand_id
1 'polypeptide(L)'
;VDALDTDDADADPLNEIQDASEVAFSPTGNTSSTDVQAAIVELQTDIDGFAAVAGQTNTASNVGTSGVGTFARKTGADLEFKNINAGSNRITITDDTGNDEIDIDINDAALDATFATDAELSALDTDDADADPLNEIQNIEEVLA
;
A
#
# COMPACT_ATOMS: atom_id res chain seq x y z
N VAL A 1 19.51 51.21 8.17
CA VAL A 1 18.85 51.82 6.99
C VAL A 1 17.81 52.73 7.59
N ASP A 2 17.86 54.02 7.26
CA ASP A 2 16.85 54.98 7.69
C ASP A 2 15.47 54.44 7.26
N ALA A 3 14.45 54.50 8.11
CA ALA A 3 13.11 54.07 7.70
C ALA A 3 12.72 54.90 6.47
N LEU A 4 12.08 54.29 5.48
CA LEU A 4 11.55 55.08 4.36
C LEU A 4 10.58 56.10 4.96
N ASP A 5 10.76 57.37 4.60
CA ASP A 5 9.82 58.41 4.98
C ASP A 5 8.48 58.09 4.32
N THR A 6 7.48 57.75 5.14
CA THR A 6 6.14 57.43 4.68
C THR A 6 5.33 58.69 4.40
N ASP A 7 5.77 59.82 4.95
CA ASP A 7 5.24 61.16 4.73
C ASP A 7 5.80 61.70 3.40
N ASP A 8 4.91 62.04 2.46
CA ASP A 8 5.30 62.65 1.18
C ASP A 8 5.48 64.18 1.29
N ALA A 9 5.44 64.69 2.53
CA ALA A 9 5.61 66.07 2.94
C ALA A 9 4.47 67.02 2.55
N ASP A 10 3.28 66.50 2.27
CA ASP A 10 2.04 67.29 2.23
C ASP A 10 1.18 67.10 3.50
N ALA A 11 -0.12 67.38 3.44
CA ALA A 11 -1.02 67.31 4.60
C ALA A 11 -2.25 66.41 4.34
N ASP A 12 -2.28 65.71 3.21
CA ASP A 12 -3.37 64.83 2.79
C ASP A 12 -3.15 63.41 3.33
N PRO A 13 -3.86 62.97 4.38
CA PRO A 13 -3.70 61.66 5.03
C PRO A 13 -4.07 60.42 4.17
N LEU A 14 -4.24 60.60 2.86
CA LEU A 14 -4.70 59.58 1.93
C LEU A 14 -3.70 59.27 0.81
N ASN A 15 -2.61 60.02 0.67
CA ASN A 15 -1.58 59.81 -0.37
C ASN A 15 -0.21 59.39 0.18
N GLU A 16 -0.09 59.18 1.49
CA GLU A 16 1.11 58.66 2.11
C GLU A 16 1.41 57.23 1.68
N ILE A 17 2.70 56.88 1.73
CA ILE A 17 3.12 55.49 1.59
C ILE A 17 2.72 54.76 2.88
N GLN A 18 1.86 53.77 2.77
CA GLN A 18 1.38 53.00 3.94
C GLN A 18 2.31 51.81 4.23
N ASP A 19 2.65 51.62 5.49
CA ASP A 19 3.26 50.37 5.95
C ASP A 19 2.29 49.21 5.74
N ALA A 20 2.79 48.02 5.41
CA ALA A 20 1.94 46.86 5.16
C ALA A 20 1.10 46.44 6.38
N SER A 21 1.51 46.80 7.60
CA SER A 21 0.75 46.61 8.84
C SER A 21 -0.44 47.57 8.99
N GLU A 22 -0.50 48.63 8.19
CA GLU A 22 -1.55 49.65 8.21
C GLU A 22 -2.54 49.48 7.05
N VAL A 23 -2.14 48.73 6.00
CA VAL A 23 -3.02 48.37 4.89
C VAL A 23 -4.05 47.33 5.36
N ALA A 24 -5.29 47.77 5.48
CA ALA A 24 -6.41 46.91 5.87
C ALA A 24 -6.60 45.74 4.90
N PHE A 25 -6.80 44.56 5.45
CA PHE A 25 -7.16 43.33 4.75
C PHE A 25 -8.52 42.85 5.25
N SER A 26 -9.38 42.41 4.34
CA SER A 26 -10.67 41.81 4.69
C SER A 26 -10.54 40.28 4.64
N PRO A 27 -10.42 39.60 5.79
CA PRO A 27 -10.22 38.16 5.82
C PRO A 27 -11.37 37.38 5.18
N THR A 28 -11.02 36.31 4.47
CA THR A 28 -11.99 35.35 3.89
C THR A 28 -11.46 33.92 4.02
N GLY A 29 -12.36 32.94 4.15
CA GLY A 29 -11.96 31.55 4.33
C GLY A 29 -11.24 31.31 5.65
N ASN A 30 -9.99 30.83 5.60
CA ASN A 30 -9.22 30.45 6.78
C ASN A 30 -8.33 31.58 7.34
N THR A 31 -8.05 32.62 6.56
CA THR A 31 -7.31 33.78 7.07
C THR A 31 -8.19 34.59 8.02
N SER A 32 -7.65 35.01 9.16
CA SER A 32 -8.34 35.76 10.21
C SER A 32 -7.73 37.15 10.46
N SER A 33 -6.52 37.39 9.97
CA SER A 33 -5.81 38.67 10.06
C SER A 33 -6.54 39.81 9.35
N THR A 34 -6.40 41.04 9.86
CA THR A 34 -7.11 42.23 9.36
C THR A 34 -6.21 43.25 8.67
N ASP A 35 -4.92 42.98 8.56
CA ASP A 35 -3.94 43.77 7.81
C ASP A 35 -3.09 42.86 6.93
N VAL A 36 -2.48 43.44 5.89
CA VAL A 36 -1.73 42.68 4.88
C VAL A 36 -0.50 41.99 5.49
N GLN A 37 0.21 42.65 6.41
CA GLN A 37 1.40 42.07 7.03
C GLN A 37 1.06 40.84 7.88
N ALA A 38 0.05 40.93 8.74
CA ALA A 38 -0.42 39.83 9.56
C ALA A 38 -0.99 38.69 8.71
N ALA A 39 -1.73 39.01 7.64
CA ALA A 39 -2.27 38.01 6.72
C ALA A 39 -1.16 37.19 6.02
N ILE A 40 -0.05 37.83 5.63
CA ILE A 40 1.09 37.11 5.04
C ILE A 40 1.76 36.20 6.07
N VAL A 41 1.89 36.64 7.33
CA VAL A 41 2.48 35.83 8.41
C VAL A 41 1.58 34.63 8.75
N GLU A 42 0.27 34.84 8.79
CA GLU A 42 -0.72 33.77 8.96
C GLU A 42 -0.64 32.76 7.82
N LEU A 43 -0.65 33.22 6.56
CA LEU A 43 -0.51 32.35 5.40
C LEU A 43 0.81 31.57 5.42
N GLN A 44 1.91 32.18 5.85
CA GLN A 44 3.18 31.48 6.00
C GLN A 44 3.07 30.36 7.06
N THR A 45 2.40 30.65 8.19
CA THR A 45 2.15 29.65 9.24
C THR A 45 1.29 28.50 8.72
N ASP A 46 0.26 28.79 7.95
CA ASP A 46 -0.62 27.79 7.33
C ASP A 46 0.12 26.94 6.29
N ILE A 47 0.96 27.56 5.45
CA ILE A 47 1.80 26.87 4.45
C ILE A 47 2.79 25.94 5.16
N ASP A 48 3.45 26.41 6.21
CA ASP A 48 4.38 25.62 7.00
C ASP A 48 3.65 24.45 7.69
N GLY A 49 2.44 24.68 8.19
CA GLY A 49 1.56 23.65 8.74
C GLY A 49 1.14 22.60 7.72
N PHE A 50 0.88 22.99 6.48
CA PHE A 50 0.56 22.08 5.38
C PHE A 50 1.75 21.20 4.99
N ALA A 51 2.98 21.72 5.03
CA ALA A 51 4.17 21.01 4.61
C ALA A 51 4.81 20.12 5.70
N ALA A 52 4.63 20.42 6.99
CA ALA A 52 5.59 19.96 8.01
C ALA A 52 5.35 18.56 8.62
N VAL A 53 4.16 17.96 8.64
CA VAL A 53 3.95 16.77 9.52
C VAL A 53 3.03 15.68 8.96
N ALA A 54 2.11 16.01 8.06
CA ALA A 54 1.24 15.03 7.46
C ALA A 54 1.11 15.36 5.99
N GLY A 55 1.75 14.56 5.12
CA GLY A 55 1.21 14.41 3.77
C GLY A 55 -0.30 14.23 3.92
N GLN A 56 -1.06 14.90 3.03
CA GLN A 56 -2.53 15.03 3.03
C GLN A 56 -3.22 13.90 3.78
N THR A 57 -4.31 14.14 4.51
CA THR A 57 -5.04 13.09 5.24
C THR A 57 -5.35 11.90 4.32
N ASN A 58 -4.46 10.91 4.33
CA ASN A 58 -4.54 9.72 3.51
C ASN A 58 -5.19 8.64 4.34
N THR A 59 -6.24 8.04 3.82
CA THR A 59 -6.85 6.84 4.37
C THR A 59 -6.29 5.63 3.63
N ALA A 60 -5.89 4.61 4.37
CA ALA A 60 -5.65 3.28 3.83
C ALA A 60 -6.50 2.29 4.62
N SER A 61 -7.13 1.36 3.93
CA SER A 61 -8.10 0.44 4.54
C SER A 61 -8.03 -0.92 3.87
N ASN A 62 -7.97 -1.97 4.67
CA ASN A 62 -8.16 -3.33 4.20
C ASN A 62 -9.67 -3.57 4.12
N VAL A 63 -10.22 -3.67 2.91
CA VAL A 63 -11.66 -3.86 2.67
C VAL A 63 -11.95 -5.34 2.37
N GLY A 64 -13.15 -5.80 2.76
CA GLY A 64 -13.57 -7.20 2.62
C GLY A 64 -13.81 -7.90 3.95
N THR A 65 -14.34 -9.13 3.91
CA THR A 65 -14.75 -9.91 5.10
C THR A 65 -13.86 -11.12 5.39
N SER A 66 -12.91 -11.45 4.50
CA SER A 66 -12.08 -12.65 4.59
C SER A 66 -10.68 -12.36 4.05
N GLY A 67 -9.70 -13.20 4.42
CA GLY A 67 -8.28 -13.01 4.08
C GLY A 67 -7.53 -12.12 5.07
N VAL A 68 -6.27 -11.80 4.74
CA VAL A 68 -5.40 -10.93 5.54
C VAL A 68 -5.08 -9.68 4.72
N GLY A 69 -5.43 -8.52 5.27
CA GLY A 69 -5.13 -7.25 4.60
C GLY A 69 -3.64 -6.88 4.63
N THR A 70 -3.15 -6.26 3.56
CA THR A 70 -1.71 -5.95 3.39
C THR A 70 -1.29 -4.64 4.03
N PHE A 71 -2.19 -3.65 4.17
CA PHE A 71 -1.88 -2.39 4.84
C PHE A 71 -1.33 -2.64 6.25
N ALA A 72 -0.22 -1.98 6.58
CA ALA A 72 0.43 -2.09 7.87
C ALA A 72 0.10 -0.86 8.74
N ARG A 73 0.45 0.35 8.28
CA ARG A 73 0.29 1.61 9.01
C ARG A 73 0.53 2.82 8.11
N LYS A 74 0.16 4.00 8.61
CA LYS A 74 0.61 5.30 8.10
C LYS A 74 1.70 5.85 9.03
N THR A 75 2.85 6.23 8.49
CA THR A 75 3.92 6.89 9.23
C THR A 75 4.24 8.23 8.56
N GLY A 76 3.80 9.34 9.16
CA GLY A 76 3.90 10.66 8.52
C GLY A 76 3.10 10.70 7.21
N ALA A 77 3.79 10.90 6.09
CA ALA A 77 3.21 10.86 4.74
C ALA A 77 3.24 9.46 4.09
N ASP A 78 3.97 8.51 4.68
CA ASP A 78 4.22 7.20 4.11
C ASP A 78 3.08 6.22 4.43
N LEU A 79 2.60 5.50 3.40
CA LEU A 79 1.65 4.42 3.53
C LEU A 79 2.40 3.09 3.42
N GLU A 80 2.63 2.46 4.55
CA GLU A 80 3.40 1.23 4.61
C GLU A 80 2.50 0.01 4.38
N PHE A 81 2.89 -0.85 3.43
CA PHE A 81 2.27 -2.14 3.16
C PHE A 81 3.19 -3.27 3.58
N LYS A 82 2.61 -4.39 4.00
CA LYS A 82 3.37 -5.63 4.17
C LYS A 82 3.71 -6.18 2.78
N ASN A 83 4.96 -6.62 2.63
CA ASN A 83 5.33 -7.47 1.50
C ASN A 83 4.59 -8.81 1.58
N ILE A 84 4.32 -9.40 0.43
CA ILE A 84 3.82 -10.77 0.32
C ILE A 84 5.06 -11.67 0.15
N ASN A 85 5.17 -12.71 0.97
CA ASN A 85 6.30 -13.64 0.93
C ASN A 85 5.82 -15.09 0.89
N ALA A 86 6.48 -15.91 0.07
CA ALA A 86 6.21 -17.35 0.04
C ALA A 86 6.74 -18.00 1.32
N GLY A 87 5.86 -18.63 2.09
CA GLY A 87 6.24 -19.33 3.32
C GLY A 87 7.06 -20.60 3.09
N SER A 88 7.16 -21.07 1.84
CA SER A 88 7.91 -22.24 1.43
C SER A 88 8.27 -22.14 -0.05
N ASN A 89 9.13 -23.02 -0.54
CA ASN A 89 9.46 -23.13 -1.97
C ASN A 89 8.32 -23.67 -2.85
N ARG A 90 7.19 -24.10 -2.27
CA ARG A 90 6.01 -24.62 -3.01
C ARG A 90 5.17 -23.52 -3.67
N ILE A 91 5.29 -22.29 -3.19
CA ILE A 91 4.63 -21.12 -3.76
C ILE A 91 5.72 -20.20 -4.30
N THR A 92 5.53 -19.66 -5.49
CA THR A 92 6.35 -18.59 -6.05
C THR A 92 5.63 -17.25 -5.85
N ILE A 93 6.41 -16.20 -5.65
CA ILE A 93 5.92 -14.83 -5.69
C ILE A 93 6.88 -14.07 -6.58
N THR A 94 6.37 -13.54 -7.68
CA THR A 94 7.18 -12.88 -8.71
C THR A 94 6.62 -11.49 -8.99
N ASP A 95 7.52 -10.51 -9.08
CA ASP A 95 7.19 -9.15 -9.50
C ASP A 95 7.11 -9.12 -11.03
N ASP A 96 5.91 -8.92 -11.59
CA ASP A 96 5.71 -8.72 -13.02
C ASP A 96 5.69 -7.23 -13.34
N THR A 97 6.88 -6.70 -13.64
CA THR A 97 7.07 -5.31 -14.07
C THR A 97 6.50 -4.98 -15.45
N GLY A 98 5.99 -5.97 -16.20
CA GLY A 98 5.39 -5.77 -17.52
C GLY A 98 3.94 -5.29 -17.45
N ASN A 99 3.21 -5.69 -16.41
CA ASN A 99 1.81 -5.34 -16.17
C ASN A 99 1.52 -4.84 -14.73
N ASP A 100 2.56 -4.62 -13.92
CA ASP A 100 2.49 -4.16 -12.53
C ASP A 100 1.69 -5.12 -11.61
N GLU A 101 1.80 -6.44 -11.85
CA GLU A 101 1.15 -7.48 -11.06
C GLU A 101 2.14 -8.19 -10.12
N ILE A 102 1.61 -8.75 -9.04
CA ILE A 102 2.34 -9.70 -8.20
C ILE A 102 1.79 -11.08 -8.55
N ASP A 103 2.58 -11.86 -9.29
CA ASP A 103 2.24 -13.24 -9.62
C ASP A 103 2.43 -14.13 -8.39
N ILE A 104 1.41 -14.92 -8.08
CA ILE A 104 1.45 -15.94 -7.04
C ILE A 104 1.05 -17.26 -7.68
N ASP A 105 2.00 -18.18 -7.78
CA ASP A 105 1.76 -19.48 -8.41
C ASP A 105 2.36 -20.62 -7.60
N ILE A 106 2.03 -21.85 -7.98
CA ILE A 106 2.59 -23.06 -7.41
C ILE A 106 3.91 -23.37 -8.12
N ASN A 107 4.92 -23.74 -7.34
CA ASN A 107 6.14 -24.32 -7.88
C ASN A 107 5.97 -25.84 -7.99
N ASP A 108 5.58 -26.32 -9.16
CA ASP A 108 5.37 -27.75 -9.43
C ASP A 108 6.60 -28.61 -9.06
N ALA A 109 7.82 -28.10 -9.27
CA ALA A 109 9.04 -28.83 -8.94
C ALA A 109 9.28 -29.01 -7.43
N ALA A 110 8.61 -28.20 -6.59
CA ALA A 110 8.65 -28.30 -5.15
C ALA A 110 7.45 -29.07 -4.57
N LEU A 111 6.51 -29.49 -5.41
CA LEU A 111 5.50 -30.45 -5.01
C LEU A 111 6.15 -31.82 -4.94
N ASP A 112 5.94 -32.51 -3.82
CA ASP A 112 6.20 -33.94 -3.76
C ASP A 112 5.15 -34.62 -4.64
N ALA A 113 5.52 -34.85 -5.90
CA ALA A 113 4.67 -35.47 -6.90
C ALA A 113 4.51 -36.98 -6.69
N THR A 114 5.00 -37.54 -5.56
CA THR A 114 4.81 -38.94 -5.18
C THR A 114 3.35 -39.21 -4.77
N PHE A 115 2.43 -38.94 -5.69
CA PHE A 115 1.29 -39.83 -5.88
C PHE A 115 1.89 -41.13 -6.43
N ALA A 116 1.46 -42.31 -5.94
CA ALA A 116 1.94 -43.58 -6.48
C ALA A 116 1.87 -43.50 -8.01
N THR A 117 3.03 -43.51 -8.66
CA THR A 117 3.10 -43.56 -10.11
C THR A 117 2.31 -44.78 -10.58
N ASP A 118 1.78 -44.77 -11.80
CA ASP A 118 1.11 -45.95 -12.35
C ASP A 118 2.00 -47.21 -12.26
N ALA A 119 3.34 -47.03 -12.28
CA ALA A 119 4.31 -48.09 -12.06
C ALA A 119 4.37 -48.58 -10.60
N GLU A 120 4.28 -47.69 -9.61
CA GLU A 120 4.20 -48.08 -8.19
C GLU A 120 2.86 -48.72 -7.84
N LEU A 121 1.76 -48.29 -8.46
CA LEU A 121 0.45 -48.93 -8.33
C LEU A 121 0.42 -50.30 -9.03
N SER A 122 1.06 -50.41 -10.20
CA SER A 122 1.20 -51.68 -10.94
C SER A 122 2.18 -52.65 -10.29
N ALA A 123 3.11 -52.16 -9.47
CA ALA A 123 4.07 -52.96 -8.72
C ALA A 123 3.57 -53.30 -7.31
N LEU A 124 2.38 -52.82 -6.91
CA LEU A 124 1.73 -53.27 -5.70
C LEU A 124 1.36 -54.73 -5.90
N ASP A 125 2.00 -55.60 -5.13
CA ASP A 125 1.78 -57.03 -5.24
C ASP A 125 0.34 -57.35 -4.87
N THR A 126 -0.38 -57.93 -5.82
CA THR A 126 -1.75 -58.40 -5.63
C THR A 126 -1.79 -59.79 -4.99
N ASP A 127 -0.66 -60.50 -4.99
CA ASP A 127 -0.43 -61.76 -4.30
C ASP A 127 -0.10 -61.46 -2.83
N ASP A 128 -0.95 -61.92 -1.91
CA ASP A 128 -0.70 -61.81 -0.47
C ASP A 128 0.29 -62.87 0.04
N ALA A 129 0.90 -63.62 -0.89
CA ALA A 129 1.88 -64.67 -0.73
C ALA A 129 1.34 -65.93 -0.03
N ASP A 130 0.01 -66.13 -0.02
CA ASP A 130 -0.59 -67.41 0.33
C ASP A 130 -0.97 -68.25 -0.91
N ALA A 131 -1.78 -69.30 -0.75
CA ALA A 131 -2.12 -70.24 -1.82
C ALA A 131 -3.62 -70.24 -2.16
N ASP A 132 -4.40 -69.34 -1.57
CA ASP A 132 -5.83 -69.21 -1.79
C ASP A 132 -6.10 -68.20 -2.91
N PRO A 133 -6.42 -68.63 -4.13
CA PRO A 133 -6.63 -67.71 -5.24
C PRO A 133 -7.89 -66.82 -5.09
N LEU A 134 -8.66 -66.95 -4.00
CA LEU A 134 -9.88 -66.20 -3.76
C LEU A 134 -9.68 -64.94 -2.88
N ASN A 135 -8.51 -64.75 -2.26
CA ASN A 135 -8.19 -63.57 -1.45
C ASN A 135 -7.21 -62.59 -2.14
N GLU A 136 -6.76 -62.94 -3.34
CA GLU A 136 -5.90 -62.10 -4.17
C GLU A 136 -6.65 -60.86 -4.69
N ILE A 137 -5.96 -59.72 -4.76
CA ILE A 137 -6.50 -58.53 -5.43
C ILE A 137 -6.46 -58.78 -6.93
N GLN A 138 -7.56 -59.24 -7.53
CA GLN A 138 -7.61 -59.48 -8.97
C GLN A 138 -7.25 -58.19 -9.75
N ASN A 139 -6.28 -58.28 -10.66
CA ASN A 139 -6.01 -57.18 -11.57
C ASN A 139 -7.18 -57.03 -12.58
N ILE A 140 -7.30 -55.87 -13.23
CA ILE A 140 -8.44 -55.58 -14.12
C ILE A 140 -8.51 -56.55 -15.32
N GLU A 141 -7.38 -57.12 -15.74
CA GLU A 141 -7.29 -58.03 -16.87
C GLU A 141 -7.83 -59.42 -16.53
N GLU A 142 -7.62 -59.89 -15.30
CA GLU A 142 -8.13 -61.17 -14.78
C GLU A 142 -9.64 -61.15 -14.51
N VAL A 143 -10.20 -60.02 -14.05
CA VAL A 143 -11.64 -59.87 -13.81
C VAL A 143 -12.45 -59.87 -15.11
N LEU A 144 -11.84 -59.48 -16.23
CA LEU A 144 -12.52 -59.28 -17.52
C LEU A 144 -12.36 -60.46 -18.52
N ALA A 145 -11.57 -61.47 -18.18
CA ALA A 145 -11.35 -62.68 -19.00
C ALA A 145 -12.38 -63.78 -18.73
#